data_AF-A0A1H7A5G7-F1
#
_entry.id   AF-A0A1H7A5G7-F1
#
_cell.length_a   1.000
_cell.length_b   1.000
_cell.length_c   1.000
_cell.angle_alpha   90.00
_cell.angle_beta   90.00
_cell.angle_gamma   90.00
#
_symmetry.space_group_name_H-M   'P 1'
#
loop_
_entity.id
_entity.type
_entity.pdbx_description
1 polymer ?
#
loop_
_entity_poly.entity_id
_entity_poly.type
_entity_poly.pdbx_seq_one_letter_code
_entity_poly.pdbx_strand_id
1 'polypeptide(L)'
;MAENKRRPKVAPEKPPKPPREYSLFNWLNRFLPLDKIFGDKVPGQEERVPVKYFYYFGWIIILLVVYERIGFQSEEYVRNSIKLKKEVDDLRAEYTSIQAEYMKSGKQSVVIEKVKPDGLEENLNPPKKIVLKKDE
;
A
#
# COMPACT_ATOMS: atom_id res chain seq x y z
N MET A 1 -16.69 74.22 47.79
CA MET A 1 -16.89 72.75 47.77
C MET A 1 -18.26 72.47 47.18
N ALA A 2 -18.33 71.84 46.01
CA ALA A 2 -19.55 71.18 45.52
C ALA A 2 -19.11 70.04 44.59
N GLU A 3 -19.45 68.84 45.03
CA GLU A 3 -18.93 67.54 44.63
C GLU A 3 -19.56 67.09 43.29
N ASN A 4 -18.73 66.71 42.32
CA ASN A 4 -19.18 66.23 41.01
C ASN A 4 -19.59 64.76 41.10
N LYS A 5 -20.89 64.48 41.29
CA LYS A 5 -21.44 63.13 41.18
C LYS A 5 -21.62 62.73 39.71
N ARG A 6 -20.53 62.32 39.06
CA ARG A 6 -20.61 61.51 37.82
C ARG A 6 -21.02 60.10 38.19
N ARG A 7 -22.27 59.75 37.92
CA ARG A 7 -22.77 58.36 38.02
C ARG A 7 -21.90 57.48 37.12
N PRO A 8 -21.35 56.34 37.60
CA PRO A 8 -20.67 55.40 36.73
C PRO A 8 -21.69 54.86 35.72
N LYS A 9 -21.37 54.96 34.43
CA LYS A 9 -22.18 54.34 33.38
C LYS A 9 -22.22 52.83 33.64
N VAL A 10 -23.41 52.30 33.88
CA VAL A 10 -23.67 50.86 33.93
C VAL A 10 -23.28 50.29 32.56
N ALA A 11 -22.26 49.43 32.54
CA ALA A 11 -21.85 48.74 31.32
C ALA A 11 -23.04 47.88 30.83
N PRO A 12 -23.39 47.90 29.52
CA PRO A 12 -24.45 47.05 29.02
C PRO A 12 -24.09 45.58 29.26
N GLU A 13 -25.03 44.83 29.84
CA GLU A 13 -24.92 43.38 30.01
C GLU A 13 -24.67 42.75 28.63
N LYS A 14 -23.52 42.07 28.47
CA LYS A 14 -23.18 41.39 27.21
C LYS A 14 -24.20 40.26 26.98
N PRO A 15 -24.78 40.13 25.77
CA PRO A 15 -25.73 39.06 25.50
C PRO A 15 -25.09 37.68 25.73
N PRO A 16 -25.86 36.68 26.20
CA PRO A 16 -25.34 35.34 26.46
C PRO A 16 -24.74 34.78 25.17
N LYS A 17 -23.46 34.39 25.22
CA LYS A 17 -22.77 33.82 24.07
C LYS A 17 -23.51 32.56 23.62
N PRO A 18 -23.85 32.41 22.33
CA PRO A 18 -24.50 31.19 21.84
C PRO A 18 -23.63 29.97 22.16
N PRO A 19 -24.23 28.81 22.46
CA PRO A 19 -23.48 27.58 22.74
C PRO A 19 -22.57 27.27 21.55
N ARG A 20 -21.33 26.85 21.83
CA ARG A 20 -20.36 26.48 20.81
C ARG A 20 -20.84 25.22 20.10
N GLU A 21 -21.53 25.37 18.97
CA GLU A 21 -21.84 24.25 18.11
C GLU A 21 -20.55 23.72 17.46
N TYR A 22 -20.22 22.47 17.75
CA TYR A 22 -19.06 21.81 17.16
C TYR A 22 -19.35 21.54 15.68
N SER A 23 -18.63 22.23 14.78
CA SER A 23 -18.81 22.13 13.31
C SER A 23 -18.74 20.69 12.78
N LEU A 24 -17.95 19.83 13.42
CA LEU A 24 -17.82 18.40 13.09
C LEU A 24 -19.11 17.61 13.38
N PHE A 25 -19.85 18.00 14.43
CA PHE A 25 -21.09 17.33 14.81
C PHE A 25 -22.21 17.64 13.82
N ASN A 26 -22.33 18.92 13.41
CA ASN A 26 -23.31 19.34 12.40
C ASN A 26 -23.05 18.69 11.03
N TRP A 27 -21.79 18.50 10.64
CA TRP A 27 -21.42 17.77 9.43
C TRP A 27 -21.79 16.28 9.51
N LEU A 28 -21.49 15.63 10.64
CA LEU A 28 -21.74 14.20 10.82
C LEU A 28 -23.24 13.89 10.94
N ASN A 29 -24.01 14.79 11.55
CA ASN A 29 -25.48 14.68 11.69
C ASN A 29 -26.22 14.61 10.34
N ARG A 30 -25.59 15.09 9.25
CA ARG A 30 -26.12 14.99 7.88
C ARG A 30 -26.10 13.56 7.34
N PHE A 31 -25.17 12.74 7.79
CA PHE A 31 -24.99 11.36 7.32
C PHE A 31 -25.51 10.32 8.31
N LEU A 32 -25.44 10.61 9.60
CA LEU A 32 -25.95 9.76 10.67
C LEU A 32 -26.79 10.63 11.60
N PRO A 33 -28.08 10.36 11.84
CA PRO A 33 -28.93 11.20 12.68
C PRO A 33 -28.56 11.03 14.17
N LEU A 34 -27.41 11.57 14.54
CA LEU A 34 -26.81 11.51 15.87
C LEU A 34 -27.71 12.21 16.89
N ASP A 35 -28.38 13.29 16.50
CA ASP A 35 -29.38 13.93 17.35
C ASP A 35 -30.47 12.94 17.77
N LYS A 36 -30.95 12.07 16.87
CA LYS A 36 -32.03 11.12 17.19
C LYS A 36 -31.56 9.94 18.06
N ILE A 37 -30.28 9.59 17.98
CA ILE A 37 -29.70 8.44 18.69
C ILE A 37 -29.14 8.84 20.06
N PHE A 38 -28.62 10.07 20.17
CA PHE A 38 -27.92 10.56 21.35
C PHE A 38 -28.63 11.71 22.07
N GLY A 39 -29.73 12.24 21.50
CA GLY A 39 -30.39 13.43 22.01
C GLY A 39 -31.85 13.49 21.64
N ASP A 40 -32.68 12.71 22.32
CA ASP A 40 -34.07 13.09 22.48
C ASP A 40 -34.09 14.46 23.17
N LYS A 41 -34.30 15.52 22.37
CA LYS A 41 -34.57 16.88 22.83
C LYS A 41 -35.99 16.90 23.44
N VAL A 42 -36.21 16.14 24.50
CA VAL A 42 -37.42 16.25 25.33
C VAL A 42 -37.06 17.20 26.48
N PRO A 43 -37.68 18.38 26.58
CA PRO A 43 -37.44 19.29 27.68
C PRO A 43 -37.94 18.62 28.97
N GLY A 44 -37.03 18.17 29.83
CA GLY A 44 -37.35 17.66 31.17
C GLY A 44 -36.82 16.27 31.55
N GLN A 45 -36.17 15.52 30.65
CA GLN A 45 -35.49 14.28 31.03
C GLN A 45 -34.00 14.35 30.71
N GLU A 46 -33.19 14.36 31.77
CA GLU A 46 -31.73 14.37 31.70
C GLU A 46 -31.17 12.99 31.30
N GLU A 47 -31.59 12.42 30.18
CA GLU A 47 -30.89 11.27 29.63
C GLU A 47 -29.75 11.74 28.71
N ARG A 48 -28.82 12.48 29.33
CA ARG A 48 -27.54 12.80 28.72
C ARG A 48 -26.72 11.51 28.71
N VAL A 49 -26.85 10.69 27.66
CA VAL A 49 -25.82 9.70 27.36
C VAL A 49 -24.48 10.43 27.43
N PRO A 50 -23.55 10.03 28.33
CA PRO A 50 -22.42 10.88 28.62
C PRO A 50 -21.62 11.05 27.34
N VAL A 51 -21.55 12.28 26.83
CA VAL A 51 -20.76 12.66 25.65
C VAL A 51 -19.31 12.16 25.78
N LYS A 52 -18.86 11.89 27.02
CA LYS A 52 -17.62 11.20 27.35
C LYS A 52 -17.45 9.84 26.64
N TYR A 53 -18.50 9.03 26.51
CA TYR A 53 -18.44 7.71 25.85
C TYR A 53 -18.51 7.77 24.32
N PHE A 54 -19.02 8.88 23.76
CA PHE A 54 -19.07 9.07 22.31
C PHE A 54 -17.68 9.04 21.67
N TYR A 55 -16.68 9.64 22.33
CA TYR A 55 -15.30 9.63 21.83
C TYR A 55 -14.71 8.21 21.82
N TYR A 56 -14.96 7.41 22.86
CA TYR A 56 -14.52 6.01 22.91
C TYR A 56 -15.20 5.15 21.85
N PHE A 57 -16.50 5.36 21.61
CA PHE A 57 -17.24 4.65 20.57
C PHE A 57 -16.73 5.00 19.16
N GLY A 58 -16.53 6.30 18.89
CA GLY A 58 -15.91 6.75 17.64
C GLY A 58 -14.51 6.17 17.43
N TRP A 59 -13.72 6.07 18.51
CA TRP A 59 -12.40 5.43 18.46
C TRP A 59 -12.47 3.95 18.04
N ILE A 60 -13.43 3.19 18.59
CA ILE A 60 -13.63 1.78 18.23
C ILE A 60 -14.07 1.64 16.77
N ILE A 61 -14.97 2.49 16.28
CA ILE A 61 -15.39 2.48 14.88
C ILE A 61 -14.19 2.73 13.95
N ILE A 62 -13.34 3.70 14.27
CA ILE A 62 -12.14 3.98 13.49
C ILE A 62 -11.24 2.74 13.44
N LEU A 63 -11.02 2.07 14.58
CA LEU A 63 -10.23 0.83 14.63
C LEU A 63 -10.85 -0.29 13.79
N LEU A 64 -12.18 -0.45 13.82
CA LEU A 64 -12.89 -1.43 12.99
C LEU A 64 -12.72 -1.13 11.49
N VAL A 65 -12.87 0.13 11.07
CA VAL A 65 -12.67 0.53 9.68
C VAL A 65 -11.23 0.28 9.22
N VAL A 66 -10.25 0.58 10.06
CA VAL A 66 -8.83 0.30 9.78
C VAL A 66 -8.58 -1.20 9.66
N TYR A 67 -9.13 -2.00 10.57
CA TYR A 67 -9.01 -3.45 10.56
C TYR A 67 -9.58 -4.08 9.29
N GLU A 68 -10.83 -3.73 8.94
CA GLU A 68 -11.48 -4.20 7.72
C GLU A 68 -10.70 -3.77 6.47
N ARG A 69 -10.17 -2.54 6.45
CA ARG A 69 -9.35 -2.05 5.33
C ARG A 69 -8.06 -2.84 5.15
N ILE A 70 -7.40 -3.24 6.23
CA ILE A 70 -6.21 -4.09 6.16
C ILE A 70 -6.57 -5.48 5.63
N GLY A 71 -7.68 -6.07 6.12
CA GLY A 71 -8.18 -7.36 5.68
C GLY A 71 -8.52 -7.38 4.19
N PHE A 72 -9.26 -6.38 3.70
CA PHE A 72 -9.68 -6.28 2.30
C PHE A 72 -8.50 -6.24 1.32
N GLN A 73 -7.42 -5.54 1.67
CA GLN A 73 -6.26 -5.40 0.78
C GLN A 73 -5.50 -6.73 0.58
N SER A 74 -5.59 -7.65 1.54
CA SER A 74 -4.87 -8.93 1.51
C SER A 74 -5.28 -9.83 0.33
N GLU A 75 -6.56 -9.81 -0.05
CA GLU A 75 -7.08 -10.66 -1.11
C GLU A 75 -6.51 -10.30 -2.48
N GLU A 76 -6.41 -8.99 -2.76
CA GLU A 76 -5.77 -8.48 -3.98
C GLU A 76 -4.28 -8.85 -4.03
N TYR A 77 -3.58 -8.73 -2.90
CA TYR A 77 -2.17 -9.10 -2.82
C TYR A 77 -1.95 -10.60 -3.06
N VAL A 78 -2.81 -11.46 -2.51
CA VAL A 78 -2.74 -12.91 -2.73
C VAL A 78 -2.94 -13.24 -4.21
N ARG A 79 -3.95 -12.65 -4.86
CA ARG A 79 -4.18 -12.86 -6.30
C ARG A 79 -2.99 -12.41 -7.14
N ASN A 80 -2.43 -11.24 -6.84
CA ASN A 80 -1.27 -10.72 -7.56
C ASN A 80 -0.02 -11.58 -7.32
N SER A 81 0.18 -12.06 -6.08
CA SER A 81 1.28 -12.96 -5.75
C SER A 81 1.22 -14.27 -6.55
N ILE A 82 0.04 -14.86 -6.72
CA ILE A 82 -0.15 -16.07 -7.52
C ILE A 82 0.18 -15.82 -9.00
N LYS A 83 -0.29 -14.69 -9.57
CA LYS A 83 0.03 -14.32 -10.95
C LYS A 83 1.53 -14.11 -11.15
N LEU A 84 2.15 -13.34 -10.26
CA LEU A 84 3.58 -13.04 -10.33
C LEU A 84 4.42 -14.30 -10.20
N LYS A 85 4.03 -15.22 -9.31
CA LYS A 85 4.69 -16.52 -9.16
C LYS A 85 4.62 -17.33 -10.45
N LYS A 86 3.44 -17.36 -11.09
CA LYS A 86 3.28 -18.04 -12.38
C LYS A 86 4.18 -17.43 -13.45
N GLU A 87 4.24 -16.10 -13.57
CA GLU A 87 5.12 -15.42 -14.53
C GLU A 87 6.61 -15.75 -14.29
N VAL A 88 7.04 -15.81 -13.02
CA VAL A 88 8.41 -16.20 -12.66
C VAL A 88 8.69 -17.66 -13.01
N ASP A 89 7.75 -18.57 -12.74
CA ASP A 89 7.89 -19.99 -13.06
C ASP A 89 7.93 -20.21 -14.58
N ASP A 90 7.11 -19.50 -15.36
CA ASP A 90 7.11 -19.52 -16.82
C ASP A 90 8.45 -19.01 -17.37
N LEU A 91 8.95 -17.87 -16.88
CA LEU A 91 10.24 -17.30 -17.28
C LEU A 91 11.41 -18.25 -16.96
N ARG A 92 11.34 -18.94 -15.81
CA ARG A 92 12.34 -19.93 -15.41
C ARG A 92 12.34 -21.14 -16.36
N ALA A 93 11.16 -21.59 -16.79
CA ALA A 93 11.03 -22.69 -17.74
C ALA A 93 11.63 -22.30 -19.10
N GLU A 94 11.34 -21.09 -19.59
CA GLU A 94 11.91 -20.56 -20.83
C GLU A 94 13.43 -20.46 -20.76
N TYR A 95 13.97 -19.86 -19.69
CA TYR A 95 15.41 -19.78 -19.48
C TYR A 95 16.07 -21.15 -19.51
N THR A 96 15.48 -22.13 -18.81
CA THR A 96 16.01 -23.50 -18.75
C THR A 96 16.00 -24.14 -20.14
N SER A 97 14.94 -23.91 -20.94
CA SER A 97 14.86 -24.41 -22.31
C SER A 97 15.92 -23.78 -23.21
N ILE A 98 16.07 -22.46 -23.19
CA ILE A 98 17.09 -21.74 -23.97
C ILE A 98 18.49 -22.19 -23.56
N GLN A 99 18.74 -22.35 -22.26
CA GLN A 99 20.02 -22.84 -21.76
C GLN A 99 20.31 -24.26 -22.25
N ALA A 100 19.32 -25.15 -22.24
CA ALA A 100 19.47 -26.50 -22.76
C ALA A 100 19.77 -26.51 -24.27
N GLU A 101 19.12 -25.64 -25.04
CA GLU A 101 19.38 -25.48 -26.47
C GLU A 101 20.78 -24.91 -26.75
N TYR A 102 21.21 -23.92 -25.98
CA TYR A 102 22.55 -23.36 -26.04
C TYR A 102 23.63 -24.41 -25.73
N MET A 103 23.44 -25.18 -24.67
CA MET A 103 24.35 -26.27 -24.32
C MET A 103 24.39 -27.36 -25.40
N LYS A 104 23.26 -27.64 -26.05
CA LYS A 104 23.18 -28.59 -27.17
C LYS A 104 23.90 -28.05 -28.41
N SER A 105 23.75 -26.77 -28.72
CA SER A 105 24.34 -26.16 -29.92
C SER A 105 25.87 -26.08 -29.84
N GLY A 106 26.44 -25.96 -28.63
CA GLY A 106 27.88 -26.03 -28.39
C GLY A 106 28.48 -27.44 -28.43
N LYS A 107 27.68 -28.51 -28.51
CA LYS A 107 28.21 -29.87 -28.60
C LYS A 107 28.89 -30.10 -29.94
N GLN A 108 30.10 -30.66 -29.90
CA GLN A 108 30.89 -30.94 -31.09
C GLN A 108 30.14 -31.78 -32.13
N SER A 109 29.37 -32.79 -31.70
CA SER A 109 28.56 -33.63 -32.59
C SER A 109 27.52 -32.84 -33.38
N VAL A 110 26.90 -31.83 -32.75
CA VAL A 110 25.87 -30.97 -33.37
C VAL A 110 26.52 -29.92 -34.28
N VAL A 111 27.66 -29.36 -33.86
CA VAL A 111 28.42 -28.42 -34.69
C VAL A 111 28.88 -29.10 -35.98
N ILE A 112 29.47 -30.30 -35.89
CA ILE A 112 29.91 -31.09 -37.05
C ILE A 112 28.74 -31.30 -38.02
N GLU A 113 27.58 -31.72 -37.51
CA GLU A 113 26.39 -31.92 -38.36
C GLU A 113 25.96 -30.63 -39.07
N LYS A 114 26.05 -29.47 -38.41
CA LYS A 114 25.74 -28.16 -39.00
C LYS A 114 26.75 -27.69 -40.06
N VAL A 115 28.05 -27.99 -39.91
CA VAL A 115 29.09 -27.54 -40.86
C VAL A 115 29.44 -28.56 -41.95
N LYS A 116 28.90 -29.79 -41.88
CA LYS A 116 28.93 -30.77 -42.98
C LYS A 116 28.54 -30.20 -44.36
N PRO A 117 27.45 -29.43 -44.53
CA PRO A 117 27.11 -28.82 -45.82
C PRO A 117 28.16 -27.85 -46.34
N ASP A 118 28.96 -27.25 -45.46
CA ASP A 118 30.05 -26.34 -45.83
C ASP A 118 31.36 -27.08 -46.18
N GLY A 119 31.36 -28.43 -46.12
CA GLY A 119 32.50 -29.28 -46.47
C GLY A 119 33.60 -29.34 -45.40
N LEU A 120 33.30 -28.90 -44.17
CA LEU A 120 34.25 -28.89 -43.05
C LEU A 120 34.25 -30.24 -42.32
N GLU A 121 35.43 -30.78 -42.06
CA GLU A 121 35.64 -32.08 -41.38
C GLU A 121 36.32 -31.91 -40.02
N GLU A 122 36.09 -32.87 -39.11
CA GLU A 122 36.69 -32.87 -37.79
C GLU A 122 38.19 -33.18 -37.87
N ASN A 123 39.03 -32.31 -37.30
CA ASN A 123 40.45 -32.60 -37.15
C ASN A 123 40.68 -33.51 -35.93
N LEU A 124 40.83 -34.81 -36.18
CA LEU A 124 41.13 -35.82 -35.16
C LEU A 124 42.61 -35.80 -34.71
N ASN A 125 43.48 -35.08 -35.42
CA ASN A 125 44.90 -35.04 -35.10
C ASN A 125 45.23 -33.86 -34.17
N PRO A 126 45.91 -34.10 -33.04
CA PRO A 126 46.29 -33.03 -32.13
C PRO A 126 47.29 -32.05 -32.81
N PRO A 127 47.24 -30.75 -32.47
CA PRO A 127 48.13 -29.77 -33.05
C PRO A 127 49.59 -30.04 -32.66
N LYS A 128 50.50 -30.00 -33.64
CA LYS A 128 51.94 -30.19 -33.39
C LYS A 128 52.56 -28.87 -32.92
N LYS A 129 53.12 -28.87 -31.71
CA LYS A 129 53.93 -27.74 -31.21
C LYS A 129 55.31 -27.78 -31.86
N ILE A 130 55.62 -26.80 -32.70
CA ILE A 130 56.97 -26.60 -33.23
C ILE A 130 57.78 -25.90 -32.14
N VAL A 131 58.78 -26.59 -31.58
CA VAL A 131 59.73 -25.99 -30.62
C VAL A 131 61.02 -25.75 -31.38
N LEU A 132 61.36 -24.47 -31.60
CA LEU A 132 62.66 -24.08 -32.14
C LEU A 132 63.70 -24.31 -31.04
N LYS A 133 64.61 -25.26 -31.23
CA LYS A 133 65.86 -25.27 -30.46
C LYS A 133 66.67 -24.06 -30.95
N LYS A 134 66.98 -23.14 -30.03
CA LYS A 134 68.05 -22.17 -30.27
C LYS A 134 69.35 -22.96 -30.23
N ASP A 135 70.03 -23.04 -31.35
CA ASP A 135 71.40 -23.54 -31.44
C ASP A 135 72.30 -22.60 -30.62
N GLU A 136 73.18 -23.18 -29.80
CA GLU A 136 74.25 -22.48 -29.09
C GLU A 136 75.22 -21.78 -30.05
#